data_AF-A0A846NFX0-F1
#
_entry.id   AF-A0A846NFX0-F1
#
_cell.length_a   1.000
_cell.length_b   1.000
_cell.length_c   1.000
_cell.angle_alpha   90.00
_cell.angle_beta   90.00
_cell.angle_gamma   90.00
#
_symmetry.space_group_name_H-M   'P 1'
#
loop_
_entity.id
_entity.type
_entity.pdbx_description
1 polymer ?
#
loop_
_entity_poly.entity_id
_entity_poly.type
_entity_poly.pdbx_seq_one_letter_code
_entity_poly.pdbx_strand_id
1 'polypeptide(L)'
;MSKRRDIEKLIKEFDEVWYKRWGRVYEPGLTDRRFEIKVEEVKAEGALLEKGAPKTCEAFWKTLPIEGYIIHAAWSGDMVRVLGAVELPVMELENVMRYCFPGGVTFDPDEKELAIAYGVHEFRMPSGSHRLTVFAKITKNLSDLTKKFTRTRIEGIKPITIRRA
;
A
#
# COMPACT_ATOMS: atom_id res chain seq x y z
N MET A 1 -39.34 -17.17 -27.84
CA MET A 1 -38.22 -16.22 -28.09
C MET A 1 -37.96 -15.26 -26.91
N SER A 2 -37.91 -15.74 -25.65
CA SER A 2 -37.89 -14.84 -24.47
C SER A 2 -36.79 -15.12 -23.41
N LYS A 3 -35.88 -16.08 -23.63
CA LYS A 3 -34.82 -16.42 -22.64
C LYS A 3 -33.39 -16.03 -23.05
N ARG A 4 -33.11 -15.83 -24.35
CA ARG A 4 -31.75 -15.46 -24.83
C ARG A 4 -31.38 -14.00 -24.57
N ARG A 5 -32.35 -13.07 -24.62
CA ARG A 5 -32.14 -11.62 -24.38
C ARG A 5 -31.78 -11.27 -22.93
N ASP A 6 -31.93 -12.22 -22.01
CA ASP A 6 -31.64 -12.02 -20.58
C ASP A 6 -30.18 -12.40 -20.24
N ILE A 7 -29.62 -13.39 -20.93
CA ILE A 7 -28.26 -13.90 -20.63
C ILE A 7 -27.18 -12.87 -20.97
N GLU A 8 -27.27 -12.15 -22.08
CA GLU A 8 -26.26 -11.12 -22.44
C GLU A 8 -26.22 -9.99 -21.42
N LYS A 9 -27.38 -9.58 -20.91
CA LYS A 9 -27.50 -8.59 -19.84
C LYS A 9 -26.91 -9.13 -18.53
N LEU A 10 -27.25 -10.37 -18.15
CA LEU A 10 -26.71 -11.02 -16.96
C LEU A 10 -25.19 -11.20 -17.06
N ILE A 11 -24.64 -11.53 -18.23
CA ILE A 11 -23.19 -11.61 -18.46
C ILE A 11 -22.56 -10.23 -18.27
N LYS A 12 -23.13 -9.18 -18.84
CA LYS A 12 -22.59 -7.82 -18.67
C LYS A 12 -22.60 -7.39 -17.20
N GLU A 13 -23.70 -7.61 -16.49
CA GLU A 13 -23.81 -7.31 -15.06
C GLU A 13 -22.82 -8.15 -14.24
N PHE A 14 -22.70 -9.43 -14.56
CA PHE A 14 -21.74 -10.34 -13.94
C PHE A 14 -20.30 -9.85 -14.18
N ASP A 15 -19.92 -9.56 -15.41
CA ASP A 15 -18.57 -9.07 -15.76
C ASP A 15 -18.25 -7.76 -15.04
N GLU A 16 -19.20 -6.83 -14.93
CA GLU A 16 -19.01 -5.59 -14.17
C GLU A 16 -18.78 -5.86 -12.67
N VAL A 17 -19.56 -6.75 -12.06
CA VAL A 17 -19.41 -7.14 -10.64
C VAL A 17 -18.10 -7.89 -10.42
N TRP A 18 -17.77 -8.85 -11.28
CA TRP A 18 -16.57 -9.66 -11.18
C TRP A 18 -15.31 -8.85 -11.45
N TYR A 19 -15.31 -7.96 -12.45
CA TYR A 19 -14.18 -7.07 -12.69
C TYR A 19 -13.91 -6.15 -11.50
N LYS A 20 -14.95 -5.60 -10.86
CA LYS A 20 -14.79 -4.81 -9.62
C LYS A 20 -14.22 -5.64 -8.47
N ARG A 21 -14.59 -6.92 -8.38
CA ARG A 21 -14.10 -7.82 -7.31
C ARG A 21 -12.63 -8.20 -7.48
N TRP A 22 -12.18 -8.43 -8.71
CA TRP A 22 -10.85 -8.96 -9.03
C TRP A 22 -9.85 -7.93 -9.58
N GLY A 23 -10.31 -6.75 -9.97
CA GLY A 23 -9.52 -5.67 -10.56
C GLY A 23 -8.58 -4.97 -9.58
N ARG A 24 -7.78 -5.75 -8.84
CA ARG A 24 -6.70 -5.24 -8.00
C ARG A 24 -5.63 -4.58 -8.87
N VAL A 25 -5.17 -3.43 -8.44
CA VAL A 25 -4.15 -2.65 -9.15
C VAL A 25 -2.84 -2.83 -8.40
N TYR A 26 -1.84 -3.39 -9.09
CA TYR A 26 -0.53 -3.69 -8.52
C TYR A 26 0.57 -2.84 -9.16
N GLU A 27 0.38 -2.47 -10.42
CA GLU A 27 1.32 -1.64 -11.16
C GLU A 27 0.77 -0.22 -11.27
N PRO A 28 1.62 0.79 -11.03
CA PRO A 28 1.25 2.18 -11.24
C PRO A 28 1.07 2.47 -12.74
N GLY A 29 0.14 3.36 -13.05
CA GLY A 29 -0.01 3.94 -14.38
C GLY A 29 1.19 4.83 -14.74
N LEU A 30 1.35 5.09 -16.05
CA LEU A 30 2.42 5.95 -16.55
C LEU A 30 2.33 7.40 -16.04
N THR A 31 1.10 7.87 -15.79
CA THR A 31 0.78 9.23 -15.34
C THR A 31 0.57 9.34 -13.83
N ASP A 32 0.66 8.24 -13.09
CA ASP A 32 0.41 8.26 -11.65
C ASP A 32 1.50 9.07 -10.94
N ARG A 33 1.08 9.85 -9.93
CA ARG A 33 1.98 10.72 -9.15
C ARG A 33 3.09 9.91 -8.48
N ARG A 34 4.27 10.52 -8.35
CA ARG A 34 5.48 9.91 -7.78
C ARG A 34 5.94 10.61 -6.53
N PHE A 35 6.60 9.86 -5.65
CA PHE A 35 7.13 10.36 -4.39
C PHE A 35 8.54 9.81 -4.15
N GLU A 36 9.37 10.59 -3.45
CA GLU A 36 10.65 10.15 -2.90
C GLU A 36 10.42 9.61 -1.49
N ILE A 37 11.02 8.46 -1.19
CA ILE A 37 11.17 7.94 0.16
C ILE A 37 12.66 7.89 0.51
N LYS A 38 13.01 8.39 1.68
CA LYS A 38 14.36 8.39 2.22
C LYS A 38 14.36 7.70 3.58
N VAL A 39 15.22 6.71 3.75
CA VAL A 39 15.49 6.07 5.05
C VAL A 39 16.98 6.18 5.31
N GLU A 40 17.35 6.92 6.35
CA GLU A 40 18.74 7.33 6.61
C GLU A 40 19.35 8.01 5.38
N GLU A 41 20.41 7.45 4.79
CA GLU A 41 21.06 7.93 3.58
C GLU A 41 20.47 7.36 2.28
N VAL A 42 19.67 6.30 2.36
CA VAL A 42 19.13 5.58 1.20
C VAL A 42 17.88 6.30 0.68
N LYS A 43 17.86 6.58 -0.62
CA LYS A 43 16.73 7.15 -1.35
C LYS A 43 16.15 6.15 -2.33
N ALA A 44 14.83 6.15 -2.45
CA ALA A 44 14.07 5.36 -3.41
C ALA A 44 12.89 6.18 -3.95
N GLU A 45 12.32 5.74 -5.07
CA GLU A 45 11.15 6.36 -5.67
C GLU A 45 9.95 5.41 -5.61
N GLY A 46 8.79 5.94 -5.25
CA GLY A 46 7.51 5.25 -5.36
C GLY A 46 6.54 5.96 -6.29
N ALA A 47 5.51 5.23 -6.71
CA ALA A 47 4.39 5.75 -7.48
C ALA A 47 3.07 5.36 -6.81
N LEU A 48 2.09 6.24 -6.90
CA LEU A 48 0.73 5.99 -6.42
C LEU A 48 -0.01 5.01 -7.34
N LEU A 49 -0.98 4.30 -6.80
CA LEU A 49 -1.88 3.39 -7.52
C LEU A 49 -3.25 4.06 -7.65
N GLU A 50 -3.33 5.17 -8.37
CA GLU A 50 -4.48 6.09 -8.33
C GLU A 50 -5.77 5.45 -8.81
N LYS A 51 -5.68 4.51 -9.74
CA LYS A 51 -6.83 3.73 -10.20
C LYS A 51 -7.35 2.77 -9.11
N GLY A 52 -6.47 2.24 -8.27
CA GLY A 52 -6.81 1.24 -7.25
C GLY A 52 -7.31 1.85 -5.95
N ALA A 53 -6.69 2.95 -5.51
CA ALA A 53 -6.98 3.59 -4.22
C ALA A 53 -6.99 5.12 -4.34
N PRO A 54 -7.89 5.71 -5.16
CA PRO A 54 -7.89 7.14 -5.44
C PRO A 54 -8.03 8.02 -4.20
N LYS A 55 -8.90 7.67 -3.25
CA LYS A 55 -9.13 8.48 -2.04
C LYS A 55 -7.90 8.43 -1.14
N THR A 56 -7.31 7.25 -0.97
CA THR A 56 -6.12 7.04 -0.16
C THR A 56 -4.90 7.73 -0.77
N CYS A 57 -4.72 7.62 -2.10
CA CYS A 57 -3.66 8.32 -2.82
C CYS A 57 -3.75 9.83 -2.65
N GLU A 58 -4.95 10.39 -2.75
CA GLU A 58 -5.18 11.83 -2.58
C GLU A 58 -4.95 12.30 -1.15
N ALA A 59 -5.44 11.54 -0.16
CA ALA A 59 -5.21 11.79 1.26
C ALA A 59 -3.71 11.78 1.59
N PHE A 60 -2.99 10.74 1.16
CA PHE A 60 -1.55 10.63 1.29
C PHE A 60 -0.82 11.81 0.64
N TRP A 61 -1.15 12.14 -0.62
CA TRP A 61 -0.48 13.22 -1.35
C TRP A 61 -0.61 14.57 -0.65
N LYS A 62 -1.78 14.87 -0.08
CA LYS A 62 -2.07 16.10 0.67
C LYS A 62 -1.31 16.16 2.00
N THR A 63 -1.12 15.03 2.66
CA THR A 63 -0.39 14.94 3.93
C THR A 63 1.14 15.05 3.78
N LEU A 64 1.69 14.78 2.59
CA LEU A 64 3.13 14.93 2.36
C LEU A 64 3.61 16.39 2.61
N PRO A 65 4.77 16.57 3.27
CA PRO A 65 5.75 15.55 3.64
C PRO A 65 5.41 14.79 4.93
N ILE A 66 5.76 13.49 4.97
CA ILE A 66 5.68 12.66 6.18
C ILE A 66 7.11 12.44 6.70
N GLU A 67 7.33 12.75 7.97
CA GLU A 67 8.62 12.59 8.64
C GLU A 67 8.43 11.82 9.95
N GLY A 68 9.38 10.94 10.29
CA GLY A 68 9.29 10.16 11.51
C GLY A 68 10.33 9.04 11.55
N TYR A 69 9.94 7.92 12.14
CA TYR A 69 10.78 6.72 12.22
C TYR A 69 10.01 5.52 11.68
N ILE A 70 10.71 4.51 11.20
CA ILE A 70 10.15 3.19 10.91
C ILE A 70 10.59 2.17 11.95
N ILE A 71 9.73 1.17 12.16
CA ILE A 71 10.01 -0.01 12.98
C ILE A 71 9.53 -1.26 12.23
N HIS A 72 10.19 -2.38 12.50
CA HIS A 72 9.75 -3.68 11.99
C HIS A 72 8.32 -4.03 12.47
N ALA A 73 7.49 -4.57 11.59
CA ALA A 73 6.16 -5.06 11.94
C ALA A 73 6.26 -6.36 12.75
N ALA A 74 5.64 -6.43 13.93
CA ALA A 74 5.77 -7.60 14.81
C ALA A 74 5.07 -8.86 14.25
N TRP A 75 3.96 -8.67 13.53
CA TRP A 75 3.05 -9.77 13.18
C TRP A 75 2.99 -10.07 11.67
N SER A 76 3.46 -9.13 10.84
CA SER A 76 3.24 -9.14 9.39
C SER A 76 4.47 -9.51 8.57
N GLY A 77 5.37 -10.36 9.06
CA GLY A 77 6.52 -10.85 8.28
C GLY A 77 7.46 -9.75 7.82
N ASP A 78 7.87 -9.77 6.53
CA ASP A 78 8.79 -8.79 5.93
C ASP A 78 8.10 -7.45 5.62
N MET A 79 7.86 -6.68 6.68
CA MET A 79 7.17 -5.39 6.63
C MET A 79 7.72 -4.44 7.69
N VAL A 80 7.78 -3.15 7.36
CA VAL A 80 8.02 -2.07 8.32
C VAL A 80 6.84 -1.13 8.35
N ARG A 81 6.61 -0.46 9.48
CA ARG A 81 5.61 0.60 9.62
C ARG A 81 6.26 1.90 10.07
N VAL A 82 5.63 3.03 9.77
CA VAL A 82 5.94 4.29 10.44
C VAL A 82 5.56 4.18 11.92
N LEU A 83 6.43 4.70 12.77
CA LEU A 83 6.27 4.72 14.21
C LEU A 83 5.30 5.84 14.61
N GLY A 84 4.13 5.44 15.09
CA GLY A 84 3.06 6.35 15.50
C GLY A 84 1.92 6.38 14.48
N ALA A 85 0.86 7.13 14.81
CA ALA A 85 -0.28 7.30 13.92
C ALA A 85 0.06 8.28 12.78
N VAL A 86 -0.29 7.89 11.56
CA VAL A 86 -0.25 8.73 10.35
C VAL A 86 -1.67 9.15 10.00
N GLU A 87 -1.96 10.43 10.16
CA GLU A 87 -3.29 10.99 9.90
C GLU A 87 -3.52 11.20 8.39
N LEU A 88 -4.14 10.21 7.74
CA LEU A 88 -4.70 10.37 6.39
C LEU A 88 -6.22 10.54 6.51
N PRO A 89 -6.83 11.60 5.94
CA PRO A 89 -8.28 11.83 6.02
C PRO A 89 -9.08 10.88 5.10
N VAL A 90 -9.00 9.57 5.35
CA VAL A 90 -9.68 8.50 4.62
C VAL A 90 -10.00 7.34 5.58
N MET A 91 -11.24 6.87 5.58
CA MET A 91 -11.68 5.75 6.42
C MET A 91 -12.00 4.49 5.60
N GLU A 92 -12.19 4.63 4.29
CA GLU A 92 -12.57 3.52 3.42
C GLU A 92 -11.33 2.68 3.05
N LEU A 93 -11.51 1.36 3.03
CA LEU A 93 -10.52 0.47 2.46
C LEU A 93 -10.67 0.42 0.93
N GLU A 94 -9.59 0.68 0.21
CA GLU A 94 -9.50 0.63 -1.25
C GLU A 94 -8.43 -0.38 -1.67
N ASN A 95 -8.51 -0.94 -2.88
CA ASN A 95 -7.53 -1.93 -3.37
C ASN A 95 -7.13 -3.00 -2.32
N VAL A 96 -8.13 -3.54 -1.63
CA VAL A 96 -7.92 -4.28 -0.37
C VAL A 96 -7.20 -5.60 -0.57
N MET A 97 -6.09 -5.80 0.13
CA MET A 97 -5.28 -7.01 0.05
C MET A 97 -5.01 -7.60 1.43
N ARG A 98 -4.60 -8.88 1.45
CA ARG A 98 -4.05 -9.58 2.62
C ARG A 98 -2.56 -9.92 2.43
N TYR A 99 -2.15 -10.08 1.18
CA TYR A 99 -0.78 -10.27 0.75
C TYR A 99 -0.47 -9.15 -0.24
N CYS A 100 0.70 -8.55 -0.13
CA CYS A 100 1.16 -7.55 -1.06
C CYS A 100 2.44 -8.01 -1.76
N PHE A 101 2.80 -7.33 -2.83
CA PHE A 101 4.08 -7.48 -3.50
C PHE A 101 5.16 -6.71 -2.72
N PRO A 102 6.45 -7.12 -2.81
CA PRO A 102 7.57 -6.33 -2.30
C PRO A 102 7.57 -4.91 -2.88
N GLY A 103 7.75 -3.92 -2.01
CA GLY A 103 7.63 -2.51 -2.33
C GLY A 103 6.22 -1.94 -2.22
N GLY A 104 5.21 -2.74 -1.90
CA GLY A 104 3.87 -2.22 -1.67
C GLY A 104 3.79 -1.34 -0.43
N VAL A 105 3.18 -0.17 -0.59
CA VAL A 105 2.90 0.77 0.49
C VAL A 105 1.43 0.67 0.85
N THR A 106 1.17 0.50 2.15
CA THR A 106 -0.14 0.18 2.70
C THR A 106 -0.59 1.19 3.72
N PHE A 107 -1.89 1.38 3.82
CA PHE A 107 -2.50 2.17 4.88
C PHE A 107 -3.60 1.39 5.59
N ASP A 108 -3.60 1.47 6.91
CA ASP A 108 -4.67 1.03 7.79
C ASP A 108 -5.41 2.25 8.35
N PRO A 109 -6.68 2.51 7.98
CA PRO A 109 -7.45 3.62 8.53
C PRO A 109 -7.84 3.42 10.01
N ASP A 110 -7.97 2.18 10.48
CA ASP A 110 -8.40 1.90 11.85
C ASP A 110 -7.24 2.13 12.84
N GLU A 111 -6.05 1.63 12.50
CA GLU A 111 -4.83 1.80 13.28
C GLU A 111 -4.05 3.09 12.93
N LYS A 112 -4.48 3.80 11.89
CA LYS A 112 -3.76 4.95 11.28
C LYS A 112 -2.32 4.59 10.93
N GLU A 113 -2.11 3.38 10.43
CA GLU A 113 -0.78 2.82 10.21
C GLU A 113 -0.37 2.93 8.74
N LEU A 114 0.73 3.64 8.47
CA LEU A 114 1.40 3.62 7.18
C LEU A 114 2.53 2.59 7.22
N ALA A 115 2.54 1.65 6.28
CA ALA A 115 3.51 0.57 6.26
C ALA A 115 3.99 0.21 4.86
N ILE A 116 5.11 -0.51 4.79
CA ILE A 116 5.80 -0.87 3.55
C ILE A 116 6.22 -2.34 3.65
N ALA A 117 5.68 -3.14 2.75
CA ALA A 117 6.07 -4.52 2.56
C ALA A 117 7.36 -4.62 1.73
N TYR A 118 8.27 -5.51 2.10
CA TYR A 118 9.56 -5.65 1.41
C TYR A 118 9.98 -7.09 1.09
N GLY A 119 9.16 -8.08 1.45
CA GLY A 119 9.44 -9.50 1.23
C GLY A 119 8.22 -10.38 1.46
N VAL A 120 8.43 -11.57 2.02
CA VAL A 120 7.35 -12.54 2.30
C VAL A 120 6.58 -12.10 3.54
N HIS A 121 5.28 -11.88 3.38
CA HIS A 121 4.43 -11.41 4.46
C HIS A 121 2.97 -11.83 4.26
N GLU A 122 2.20 -11.72 5.33
CA GLU A 122 0.75 -11.67 5.36
C GLU A 122 0.38 -10.52 6.30
N PHE A 123 -0.60 -9.69 5.97
CA PHE A 123 -1.08 -8.67 6.91
C PHE A 123 -1.75 -9.34 8.10
N ARG A 124 -1.24 -9.10 9.30
CA ARG A 124 -1.73 -9.72 10.53
C ARG A 124 -1.76 -8.74 11.69
N MET A 125 -2.69 -9.03 12.60
CA MET A 125 -2.77 -8.48 13.95
C MET A 125 -2.57 -9.63 14.95
N PRO A 126 -2.33 -9.35 16.24
CA PRO A 126 -2.34 -10.39 17.28
C PRO A 126 -3.62 -11.24 17.26
N SER A 127 -4.74 -10.65 16.85
CA SER A 127 -6.06 -11.29 16.76
C SER A 127 -6.28 -12.15 15.51
N GLY A 128 -5.38 -12.11 14.51
CA GLY A 128 -5.52 -12.93 13.31
C GLY A 128 -5.17 -12.23 12.00
N SER A 129 -5.74 -12.72 10.90
CA SER A 129 -5.51 -12.14 9.56
C SER A 129 -6.15 -10.76 9.46
N HIS A 130 -5.44 -9.84 8.81
CA HIS A 130 -5.85 -8.46 8.63
C HIS A 130 -5.99 -8.10 7.14
N ARG A 131 -6.55 -6.93 6.84
CA ARG A 131 -6.75 -6.44 5.46
C ARG A 131 -6.43 -4.97 5.39
N LEU A 132 -5.57 -4.59 4.45
CA LEU A 132 -5.09 -3.22 4.33
C LEU A 132 -5.33 -2.68 2.92
N THR A 133 -5.38 -1.36 2.81
CA THR A 133 -5.35 -0.66 1.52
C THR A 133 -3.94 -0.65 0.98
N VAL A 134 -3.73 -1.16 -0.24
CA VAL A 134 -2.45 -1.00 -0.96
C VAL A 134 -2.60 0.14 -1.96
N PHE A 135 -1.93 1.27 -1.73
CA PHE A 135 -2.16 2.49 -2.51
C PHE A 135 -0.94 3.00 -3.26
N ALA A 136 0.24 2.42 -3.02
CA ALA A 136 1.46 2.83 -3.70
C ALA A 136 2.43 1.64 -3.86
N LYS A 137 3.40 1.81 -4.75
CA LYS A 137 4.48 0.85 -5.00
C LYS A 137 5.82 1.57 -5.08
N ILE A 138 6.83 1.06 -4.39
CA ILE A 138 8.23 1.45 -4.60
C ILE A 138 8.67 0.91 -5.97
N THR A 139 9.06 1.82 -6.85
CA THR A 139 9.39 1.53 -8.26
C THR A 139 10.89 1.56 -8.56
N LYS A 140 11.68 2.27 -7.74
CA LYS A 140 13.15 2.31 -7.88
C LYS A 140 13.85 2.13 -6.55
N ASN A 141 15.01 1.47 -6.61
CA ASN A 141 15.92 1.25 -5.49
C ASN A 141 15.31 0.53 -4.26
N LEU A 142 14.34 -0.36 -4.48
CA LEU A 142 13.77 -1.18 -3.41
C LEU A 142 14.85 -2.02 -2.71
N SER A 143 15.81 -2.57 -3.45
CA SER A 143 16.84 -3.46 -2.90
C SER A 143 17.66 -2.83 -1.76
N ASP A 144 18.09 -1.57 -1.92
CA ASP A 144 18.85 -0.89 -0.86
C ASP A 144 17.94 -0.45 0.28
N LEU A 145 16.71 -0.06 -0.02
CA LEU A 145 15.71 0.28 0.99
C LEU A 145 15.38 -0.94 1.87
N THR A 146 15.26 -2.12 1.27
CA THR A 146 15.04 -3.39 1.97
C THR A 146 16.18 -3.71 2.94
N LYS A 147 17.45 -3.39 2.62
CA LYS A 147 18.57 -3.57 3.57
C LYS A 147 18.38 -2.71 4.83
N LYS A 148 17.82 -1.50 4.68
CA LYS A 148 17.51 -0.64 5.84
C LYS A 148 16.32 -1.20 6.63
N PHE A 149 15.29 -1.67 5.95
CA PHE A 149 14.13 -2.29 6.59
C PHE A 149 14.50 -3.52 7.41
N THR A 150 15.26 -4.47 6.86
CA THR A 150 15.65 -5.69 7.58
C THR A 150 16.50 -5.38 8.81
N ARG A 151 17.39 -4.39 8.72
CA ARG A 151 18.24 -3.95 9.83
C ARG A 151 17.46 -3.38 11.01
N THR A 152 16.21 -2.95 10.84
CA THR A 152 15.38 -2.49 11.98
C THR A 152 15.16 -3.56 13.04
N ARG A 153 15.29 -4.85 12.67
CA ARG A 153 15.22 -5.98 13.61
C ARG A 153 16.42 -6.07 14.57
N ILE A 154 17.56 -5.51 14.19
CA ILE A 154 18.82 -5.58 14.94
C ILE A 154 19.16 -4.21 15.53
N GLU A 155 19.07 -3.17 14.70
CA GLU A 155 19.49 -1.80 15.02
C GLU A 155 18.33 -0.96 15.62
N GLY A 156 17.10 -1.46 15.59
CA GLY A 156 15.92 -0.75 16.06
C GLY A 156 15.36 0.26 15.05
N ILE A 157 14.79 1.35 15.56
CA ILE A 157 14.06 2.31 14.73
C ILE A 157 14.99 3.09 13.77
N LYS A 158 14.50 3.44 12.59
CA LYS A 158 15.27 4.22 11.58
C LYS A 158 14.52 5.46 11.11
N PRO A 159 15.18 6.61 10.91
CA PRO A 159 14.51 7.82 10.44
C PRO A 159 14.01 7.63 9.00
N ILE A 160 12.79 8.10 8.74
CA ILE A 160 12.14 8.08 7.43
C ILE A 160 11.63 9.48 7.07
N THR A 161 11.72 9.80 5.78
CA THR A 161 11.10 10.97 5.19
C THR A 161 10.45 10.56 3.87
N ILE A 162 9.22 10.99 3.65
CA ILE A 162 8.50 10.79 2.38
C ILE A 162 8.06 12.15 1.87
N ARG A 163 8.37 12.45 0.61
CA ARG A 163 8.08 13.75 -0.02
C ARG A 163 7.57 13.56 -1.44
N ARG A 164 6.85 14.54 -1.95
CA ARG A 164 6.48 14.60 -3.39
C ARG A 164 7.76 14.64 -4.21
N ALA A 165 7.82 13.86 -5.30
CA ALA A 165 8.92 13.88 -6.26
C ALA A 165 8.70 14.96 -7.32
#